data_AF-A0A9X4AYA1-F1
#
_entry.id   AF-A0A9X4AYA1-F1
#
_cell.length_a   1.000
_cell.length_b   1.000
_cell.length_c   1.000
_cell.angle_alpha   90.00
_cell.angle_beta   90.00
_cell.angle_gamma   90.00
#
_symmetry.space_group_name_H-M   'P 1'
#
loop_
_entity.id
_entity.type
_entity.pdbx_description
1 polymer ?
#
loop_
_entity_poly.entity_id
_entity_poly.type
_entity_poly.pdbx_seq_one_letter_code
_entity_poly.pdbx_strand_id
1 'polypeptide(L)'
;MQTQKLQWIPPEGGAARTITVTISAPEPQGEMFAAVVDITGFDEPCTKRIYGADAEQAAELASKTVPALLDLRARGGALIPLD
;
A
#
# COMPACT_ATOMS: atom_id res chain seq x y z
N MET A 1 -11.92 -5.80 2.51
CA MET A 1 -11.12 -4.72 1.89
C MET A 1 -10.75 -3.73 2.97
N GLN A 2 -9.47 -3.37 3.06
CA GLN A 2 -8.96 -2.36 3.99
C GLN A 2 -8.50 -1.15 3.18
N THR A 3 -8.82 0.07 3.63
CA THR A 3 -8.36 1.30 3.00
C THR A 3 -7.80 2.23 4.07
N GLN A 4 -6.64 2.82 3.79
CA GLN A 4 -5.97 3.78 4.65
C GLN A 4 -5.63 5.02 3.84
N LYS A 5 -5.82 6.20 4.43
CA LYS A 5 -5.38 7.47 3.86
C LYS A 5 -4.19 8.00 4.64
N LEU A 6 -3.22 8.53 3.91
CA LEU A 6 -2.03 9.16 4.46
C LEU A 6 -1.87 10.53 3.81
N GLN A 7 -1.25 11.46 4.51
CA GLN A 7 -0.74 12.69 3.94
C GLN A 7 0.75 12.50 3.68
N TRP A 8 1.15 12.66 2.42
CA TRP A 8 2.55 12.74 2.02
C TRP A 8 2.99 14.19 1.92
N ILE A 9 4.10 14.51 2.58
CA ILE A 9 4.73 15.82 2.53
C ILE A 9 6.05 15.66 1.77
N PRO A 10 6.20 16.28 0.58
CA PRO A 10 7.43 16.22 -0.19
C PRO A 10 8.63 16.74 0.60
N PRO A 11 9.82 16.14 0.45
CA PRO A 11 11.02 16.60 1.17
C PRO A 11 11.46 18.01 0.76
N GLU A 12 11.12 18.43 -0.46
CA GLU A 12 11.50 19.73 -1.03
C GLU A 12 10.52 20.87 -0.70
N GLY A 13 9.59 20.65 0.25
CA GLY A 13 8.63 21.69 0.66
C GLY A 13 7.48 21.94 -0.34
N GLY A 14 7.22 20.98 -1.23
CA GLY A 14 6.08 21.02 -2.15
C GLY A 14 4.72 20.84 -1.45
N ALA A 15 3.64 20.97 -2.21
CA ALA A 15 2.29 20.78 -1.68
C ALA A 15 2.10 19.34 -1.16
N ALA A 16 1.55 19.23 0.05
CA ALA A 16 1.17 17.94 0.62
C ALA A 16 0.10 17.26 -0.26
N ARG A 17 0.21 15.93 -0.41
CA ARG A 17 -0.73 15.13 -1.21
C ARG A 17 -1.36 14.04 -0.36
N THR A 18 -2.62 13.72 -0.64
CA THR A 18 -3.26 12.57 -0.02
C THR A 18 -2.88 11.30 -0.78
N ILE A 19 -2.25 10.37 -0.07
CA ILE A 19 -1.96 9.02 -0.54
C ILE A 19 -3.06 8.10 -0.05
N THR A 20 -3.61 7.30 -0.94
CA THR A 20 -4.59 6.25 -0.59
C THR A 20 -3.96 4.89 -0.79
N VAL A 21 -3.98 4.07 0.26
CA VAL A 21 -3.57 2.67 0.23
C VAL A 21 -4.80 1.81 0.36
N THR A 22 -4.99 0.86 -0.55
CA THR A 22 -6.05 -0.12 -0.51
C THR A 22 -5.46 -1.52 -0.53
N ILE A 23 -5.89 -2.36 0.39
CA ILE A 23 -5.59 -3.80 0.41
C ILE A 23 -6.90 -4.54 0.12
N SER A 24 -6.95 -5.21 -1.02
CA SER A 24 -8.10 -6.05 -1.42
C SER A 24 -8.22 -7.27 -0.52
N ALA A 25 -9.43 -7.82 -0.43
CA ALA A 25 -9.58 -9.12 0.19
C ALA A 25 -8.75 -10.16 -0.60
N PRO A 26 -8.04 -11.08 0.07
CA PRO A 26 -7.31 -12.14 -0.61
C PRO A 26 -8.26 -13.02 -1.42
N GLU A 27 -7.88 -13.29 -2.67
CA GLU A 27 -8.64 -14.16 -3.57
C GLU A 27 -7.79 -15.39 -3.97
N PRO A 28 -8.42 -16.55 -4.19
CA PRO A 28 -7.70 -17.74 -4.64
C PRO A 28 -7.12 -17.53 -6.05
N GLN A 29 -5.87 -17.96 -6.24
CA GLN A 29 -5.08 -17.89 -7.47
C GLN A 29 -4.39 -19.24 -7.69
N GLY A 30 -5.17 -20.25 -8.07
CA GLY A 30 -4.69 -21.63 -8.15
C GLY A 30 -4.50 -22.23 -6.76
N GLU A 31 -3.28 -22.66 -6.46
CA GLU A 31 -2.91 -23.29 -5.16
C GLU A 31 -2.53 -22.26 -4.07
N MET A 32 -2.57 -20.96 -4.39
CA MET A 32 -2.22 -19.87 -3.47
C MET A 32 -3.37 -18.87 -3.34
N PHE A 33 -3.27 -17.98 -2.36
CA PHE A 33 -4.12 -16.80 -2.24
C PHE A 33 -3.32 -15.53 -2.56
N ALA A 34 -3.99 -14.54 -3.13
CA ALA A 34 -3.37 -13.28 -3.46
C ALA A 34 -4.20 -12.09 -2.96
N ALA A 35 -3.55 -11.22 -2.20
CA ALA A 35 -4.06 -9.90 -1.89
C ALA A 35 -3.44 -8.86 -2.85
N VAL A 36 -4.22 -7.86 -3.24
CA VAL A 36 -3.74 -6.75 -4.07
C VAL A 36 -3.58 -5.52 -3.19
N VAL A 37 -2.42 -4.88 -3.30
CA VAL A 37 -2.08 -3.61 -2.66
C VAL A 37 -2.04 -2.54 -3.75
N ASP A 38 -2.93 -1.58 -3.66
CA ASP A 38 -3.00 -0.41 -4.53
C ASP A 38 -2.62 0.84 -3.75
N ILE A 39 -1.66 1.60 -4.25
CA ILE A 39 -1.19 2.86 -3.67
C ILE A 39 -1.34 3.95 -4.74
N THR A 40 -2.12 4.98 -4.43
CA THR A 40 -2.43 6.10 -5.32
C THR A 40 -2.19 7.44 -4.62
N GLY A 41 -2.04 8.53 -5.39
CA GLY A 41 -1.79 9.89 -4.87
C GLY A 41 -0.35 10.38 -5.02
N PHE A 42 0.59 9.47 -5.29
CA PHE A 42 1.90 9.81 -5.85
C PHE A 42 1.79 10.15 -7.34
N ASP A 43 2.87 10.65 -7.95
CA ASP A 43 2.91 10.93 -9.40
C ASP A 43 2.64 9.67 -10.24
N GLU A 44 3.09 8.51 -9.76
CA GLU A 44 2.82 7.21 -10.38
C GLU A 44 2.07 6.30 -9.39
N PRO A 45 0.91 5.72 -9.79
CA PRO A 45 0.25 4.72 -8.98
C PRO A 45 1.08 3.43 -8.90
N CYS A 46 0.93 2.70 -7.80
CA CYS A 46 1.64 1.47 -7.55
C CYS A 46 0.68 0.36 -7.15
N THR A 47 0.54 -0.64 -8.02
CA THR A 47 -0.21 -1.87 -7.75
C THR A 47 0.74 -3.03 -7.57
N LYS A 48 0.58 -3.80 -6.49
CA LYS A 48 1.35 -5.02 -6.20
C LYS A 48 0.44 -6.14 -5.76
N ARG A 49 0.70 -7.35 -6.25
CA ARG A 49 0.02 -8.57 -5.83
C ARG A 49 0.93 -9.33 -4.89
N ILE A 50 0.42 -9.66 -3.71
CA ILE A 50 1.14 -10.32 -2.62
C ILE A 50 0.50 -11.69 -2.40
N TYR A 51 1.32 -12.74 -2.44
CA TYR A 51 0.86 -14.12 -2.38
C TYR A 51 1.12 -14.73 -0.99
N GLY A 52 0.18 -15.56 -0.55
CA GLY A 52 0.30 -16.41 0.64
C GLY A 52 -0.24 -17.81 0.35
N ALA A 53 0.13 -18.77 1.19
CA ALA A 53 -0.37 -20.14 1.16
C ALA A 53 -1.88 -20.21 1.47
N ASP A 54 -2.38 -19.27 2.27
CA ASP A 54 -3.79 -19.09 2.59
C ASP A 54 -4.17 -17.61 2.61
N ALA A 55 -5.47 -17.33 2.77
CA ALA A 55 -6.01 -15.98 2.77
C ALA A 55 -5.45 -15.13 3.92
N GLU A 56 -5.29 -15.70 5.12
CA GLU A 56 -4.80 -14.98 6.29
C GLU A 56 -3.35 -14.55 6.08
N GLN A 57 -2.50 -15.48 5.62
CA GLN A 57 -1.12 -15.21 5.29
C GLN A 57 -0.97 -14.16 4.17
N ALA A 58 -1.80 -14.23 3.12
CA ALA A 58 -1.76 -13.26 2.04
C ALA A 58 -2.13 -11.84 2.54
N ALA A 59 -3.14 -11.72 3.41
CA ALA A 59 -3.52 -10.45 4.02
C ALA A 59 -2.45 -9.90 4.97
N GLU A 60 -1.86 -10.75 5.79
CA GLU A 60 -0.80 -10.39 6.73
C GLU A 60 0.45 -9.91 5.98
N LEU A 61 0.89 -10.66 4.96
CA LEU A 61 2.03 -10.28 4.12
C LEU A 61 1.77 -8.98 3.37
N ALA A 62 0.56 -8.77 2.85
CA ALA A 62 0.20 -7.52 2.19
C ALA A 62 0.32 -6.32 3.16
N SER A 63 -0.20 -6.47 4.38
CA SER A 63 -0.14 -5.45 5.42
C SER A 63 1.30 -5.14 5.84
N LYS A 64 2.15 -6.17 5.99
CA LYS A 64 3.57 -6.02 6.30
C LYS A 64 4.39 -5.41 5.16
N THR A 65 3.95 -5.56 3.91
CA THR A 65 4.65 -5.04 2.73
C THR A 65 4.34 -3.56 2.46
N VAL A 66 3.15 -3.09 2.84
CA VAL A 66 2.71 -1.70 2.62
C VAL A 66 3.73 -0.65 3.11
N PRO A 67 4.28 -0.72 4.34
CA PRO A 67 5.25 0.27 4.82
C PRO A 67 6.50 0.38 3.92
N ALA A 68 7.03 -0.75 3.44
CA ALA A 68 8.19 -0.76 2.57
C ALA A 68 7.87 -0.17 1.18
N LEU A 69 6.68 -0.46 0.63
CA LEU A 69 6.25 0.13 -0.64
C LEU A 69 6.07 1.64 -0.52
N LEU A 70 5.51 2.10 0.61
CA LEU A 70 5.32 3.51 0.91
C LEU A 70 6.66 4.24 1.05
N ASP A 71 7.62 3.68 1.79
CA ASP A 71 8.95 4.26 1.97
C ASP A 71 9.70 4.42 0.64
N LEU A 72 9.70 3.37 -0.19
CA LEU A 72 10.26 3.39 -1.54
C LEU A 72 9.62 4.46 -2.44
N ARG A 73 8.32 4.70 -2.29
CA ARG A 73 7.57 5.68 -3.10
C ARG A 73 7.68 7.09 -2.57
N ALA A 74 7.79 7.28 -1.26
CA ALA A 74 7.89 8.58 -0.63
C ALA A 74 9.22 9.29 -0.93
N ARG A 75 10.28 8.55 -1.31
CA ARG A 75 11.60 9.07 -1.71
C ARG A 75 12.14 10.12 -0.72
N GLY A 76 12.00 9.86 0.58
CA GLY A 76 12.44 10.75 1.66
C GLY A 76 11.41 11.81 2.10
N GLY A 77 10.21 11.85 1.52
CA GLY A 77 9.10 12.64 2.06
C GLY A 77 8.46 11.99 3.30
N ALA A 78 7.81 12.80 4.13
CA ALA A 78 7.14 12.31 5.33
C ALA A 78 5.75 11.76 5.00
N LEU A 79 5.37 10.65 5.64
CA LEU A 79 4.03 10.06 5.54
C LEU A 79 3.35 10.12 6.91
N ILE A 80 2.19 10.77 6.96
CA ILE A 80 1.42 10.98 8.19
C ILE A 80 0.06 10.32 8.01
N PRO A 81 -0.37 9.42 8.91
CA PRO A 81 -1.74 8.87 8.87
C PRO A 81 -2.79 9.97 8.96
N LEU A 82 -3.85 9.85 8.15
CA LEU A 82 -5.06 10.66 8.28
C LEU A 82 -6.12 9.78 8.94
N ASP A 83 -6.45 10.10 10.19
CA ASP A 83 -7.53 9.46 10.97
C ASP A 83 -8.91 9.72 10.36
#